data_AF-A0A803QPX3-F1
#
_entry.id   AF-A0A803QPX3-F1
#
_cell.length_a   1.000
_cell.length_b   1.000
_cell.length_c   1.000
_cell.angle_alpha   90.00
_cell.angle_beta   90.00
_cell.angle_gamma   90.00
#
_symmetry.space_group_name_H-M   'P 1'
#
loop_
_entity.id
_entity.type
_entity.pdbx_description
1 polymer ?
#
loop_
_entity_poly.entity_id
_entity_poly.type
_entity_poly.pdbx_seq_one_letter_code
_entity_poly.pdbx_strand_id
1 'polypeptide(L)'
;MGSDGHVASLFPNHSVLDENNEWVTFITDSPKPPPERITFTLPVINSASNVAIVVTGENKAEAAHLAIDDVGPDCIVVPARMVQPTKGKLVWFLDKPAASKLEGFQFSD
;
A
#
# COMPACT_ATOMS: atom_id res chain seq x y z
N MET A 1 -4.31 -0.95 -4.93
CA MET A 1 -3.89 -1.59 -3.66
C MET A 1 -4.63 -2.91 -3.46
N GLY A 2 -3.98 -3.92 -2.88
CA GLY A 2 -4.61 -5.17 -2.47
C GLY A 2 -5.56 -5.04 -1.27
N SER A 3 -6.39 -6.06 -1.03
CA SER A 3 -7.23 -6.16 0.19
C SER A 3 -6.42 -6.44 1.45
N ASP A 4 -5.19 -6.90 1.26
CA ASP A 4 -4.11 -7.11 2.23
C ASP A 4 -3.15 -5.90 2.27
N GLY A 5 -3.47 -4.80 1.58
CA GLY A 5 -2.64 -3.60 1.55
C GLY A 5 -1.35 -3.71 0.73
N HIS A 6 -1.18 -4.75 -0.09
CA HIS A 6 -0.02 -4.82 -0.99
C HIS A 6 -0.07 -3.70 -2.05
N VAL A 7 1.11 -3.24 -2.44
CA VAL A 7 1.34 -2.31 -3.57
C VAL A 7 2.42 -2.90 -4.47
N ALA A 8 2.35 -2.66 -5.78
CA ALA A 8 3.19 -3.37 -6.75
C ALA A 8 3.16 -4.90 -6.49
N SER A 9 4.31 -5.55 -6.32
CA SER A 9 4.39 -6.94 -5.84
C SER A 9 4.99 -7.04 -4.43
N LEU A 10 4.78 -6.01 -3.60
CA LEU A 10 5.27 -5.94 -2.23
C LEU A 10 4.15 -6.37 -1.28
N PHE A 11 4.22 -7.61 -0.80
CA PHE A 11 3.19 -8.24 0.04
C PHE A 11 3.51 -8.16 1.53
N PRO A 12 2.50 -8.20 2.42
CA PRO A 12 2.72 -8.24 3.86
C PRO A 12 3.63 -9.41 4.27
N ASN A 13 4.52 -9.17 5.24
CA ASN A 13 5.45 -10.16 5.80
C ASN A 13 6.42 -10.81 4.80
N HIS A 14 6.56 -10.24 3.60
CA HIS A 14 7.50 -10.74 2.60
C HIS A 14 8.86 -10.03 2.73
N SER A 15 9.96 -10.78 2.68
CA SER A 15 11.33 -10.24 2.88
C SER A 15 11.71 -9.14 1.88
N VAL A 16 11.13 -9.17 0.68
CA VAL A 16 11.25 -8.09 -0.34
C VAL A 16 10.91 -6.68 0.18
N LEU A 17 10.15 -6.56 1.28
CA LEU A 17 9.89 -5.27 1.92
C LEU A 17 11.15 -4.64 2.53
N ASP A 18 12.16 -5.46 2.85
CA ASP A 18 13.44 -5.02 3.41
C ASP A 18 14.48 -4.68 2.32
N GLU A 19 14.15 -4.86 1.04
CA GLU A 19 15.04 -4.54 -0.08
C GLU A 19 15.20 -3.02 -0.23
N ASN A 20 16.42 -2.54 0.04
CA ASN A 20 16.75 -1.11 0.08
C ASN A 20 17.89 -0.71 -0.87
N ASN A 21 18.53 -1.66 -1.56
CA ASN A 21 19.70 -1.41 -2.39
C ASN A 21 19.33 -1.37 -3.88
N GLU A 22 18.51 -2.32 -4.32
CA GLU A 22 18.13 -2.44 -5.72
C GLU A 22 16.92 -1.57 -6.06
N TRP A 23 16.88 -1.06 -7.29
CA TRP A 23 15.74 -0.28 -7.78
C TRP A 23 14.55 -1.17 -8.16
N VAL A 24 14.86 -2.32 -8.74
CA VAL A 24 13.92 -3.32 -9.22
C VAL A 24 14.40 -4.66 -8.69
N THR A 25 13.48 -5.49 -8.24
CA THR A 25 13.76 -6.85 -7.80
C THR A 25 12.67 -7.79 -8.31
N PHE A 26 12.76 -9.06 -7.96
CA PHE A 26 11.78 -10.08 -8.30
C PHE A 26 11.39 -10.89 -7.06
N ILE A 27 10.20 -11.48 -7.11
CA ILE A 27 9.74 -12.50 -6.18
C ILE A 27 9.28 -13.71 -6.97
N THR A 28 9.38 -14.91 -6.39
CA THR A 28 8.98 -16.18 -7.02
C THR A 28 7.88 -16.91 -6.27
N ASP A 29 7.40 -16.31 -5.20
CA ASP A 29 6.55 -16.90 -4.16
C ASP A 29 5.42 -15.94 -3.75
N SER A 30 4.94 -15.12 -4.70
CA SER A 30 3.77 -14.27 -4.48
C SER A 30 2.59 -15.11 -3.96
N PRO A 31 1.92 -14.70 -2.85
CA PRO A 31 0.77 -15.42 -2.30
C PRO A 31 -0.46 -15.36 -3.21
N LYS A 32 -0.39 -14.58 -4.31
CA LYS A 32 -1.43 -14.45 -5.34
C LYS A 32 -0.86 -14.83 -6.70
N PRO A 33 -1.57 -15.64 -7.52
CA PRO A 33 -1.09 -16.03 -8.84
C PRO A 33 -0.95 -14.81 -9.79
N PRO A 34 0.02 -14.82 -10.72
CA PRO A 34 1.14 -15.76 -10.80
C PRO A 34 2.17 -15.54 -9.66
N PRO A 35 2.91 -16.60 -9.27
CA PRO A 35 3.86 -16.54 -8.16
C PRO A 35 5.09 -15.68 -8.49
N GLU A 36 5.53 -15.68 -9.76
CA GLU A 36 6.71 -14.95 -10.21
C GLU A 36 6.34 -13.54 -10.68
N ARG A 37 7.04 -12.52 -10.16
CA ARG A 37 6.80 -11.11 -10.46
C ARG A 37 8.09 -10.31 -10.42
N ILE A 38 8.18 -9.30 -11.28
CA ILE A 38 9.18 -8.22 -11.19
C ILE A 38 8.49 -7.00 -10.56
N THR A 39 9.18 -6.29 -9.67
CA THR A 39 8.60 -5.16 -8.92
C THR A 39 9.62 -4.07 -8.63
N PHE A 40 9.15 -2.83 -8.60
CA PHE A 40 9.90 -1.75 -7.95
C PHE A 40 9.95 -1.98 -6.43
N THR A 41 11.03 -1.55 -5.82
CA THR A 41 11.26 -1.58 -4.38
C THR A 41 10.70 -0.30 -3.72
N LEU A 42 10.54 -0.32 -2.39
CA LEU A 42 10.04 0.85 -1.66
C LEU A 42 10.91 2.11 -1.84
N PRO A 43 12.25 2.05 -1.85
CA PRO A 43 13.07 3.23 -2.13
C PRO A 43 12.73 3.93 -3.44
N VAL A 44 12.48 3.15 -4.51
CA VAL A 44 12.10 3.73 -5.81
C VAL A 44 10.73 4.36 -5.77
N ILE A 45 9.73 3.65 -5.22
CA ILE A 45 8.37 4.18 -5.07
C ILE A 45 8.38 5.47 -4.24
N ASN A 46 9.14 5.50 -3.14
CA ASN A 46 9.24 6.65 -2.22
C ASN A 46 10.16 7.78 -2.73
N SER A 47 10.88 7.57 -3.84
CA SER A 47 11.64 8.61 -4.53
C SER A 47 10.79 9.43 -5.51
N ALA A 48 9.59 8.96 -5.86
CA ALA A 48 8.73 9.62 -6.84
C ALA A 48 8.25 11.00 -6.35
N SER A 49 8.20 11.97 -7.27
CA SER A 49 7.67 13.31 -6.96
C SER A 49 6.19 13.30 -6.61
N ASN A 50 5.42 12.35 -7.16
CA ASN A 50 4.03 12.14 -6.85
C ASN A 50 3.73 10.64 -6.85
N VAL A 51 3.04 10.17 -5.81
CA VAL A 51 2.47 8.82 -5.76
C VAL A 51 0.96 8.95 -5.61
N ALA A 52 0.23 8.32 -6.53
CA ALA A 52 -1.21 8.21 -6.45
C ALA A 52 -1.58 6.76 -6.12
N ILE A 53 -2.27 6.54 -5.01
CA ILE A 53 -2.84 5.24 -4.68
C ILE A 53 -4.34 5.29 -4.91
N VAL A 54 -4.79 4.53 -5.92
CA VAL A 54 -6.20 4.42 -6.30
C VAL A 54 -6.78 3.12 -5.74
N VAL A 55 -7.88 3.23 -5.00
CA VAL A 55 -8.52 2.13 -4.27
C VAL A 55 -10.03 2.20 -4.47
N THR A 56 -10.63 1.09 -4.89
CA THR A 56 -12.08 1.00 -5.10
C THR A 56 -12.63 -0.29 -4.52
N GLY A 57 -13.83 -0.24 -3.96
CA GLY A 57 -14.55 -1.39 -3.44
C GLY A 57 -14.35 -1.63 -1.95
N GLU A 58 -15.43 -2.09 -1.31
CA GLU A 58 -15.53 -2.33 0.13
C GLU A 58 -14.48 -3.34 0.64
N ASN A 59 -14.11 -4.32 -0.18
CA ASN A 59 -13.09 -5.31 0.17
C ASN A 59 -11.68 -4.73 0.38
N LYS A 60 -11.48 -3.43 0.16
CA LYS A 60 -10.24 -2.71 0.43
C LYS A 60 -10.31 -1.81 1.66
N ALA A 61 -11.49 -1.63 2.25
CA ALA A 61 -11.70 -0.62 3.29
C ALA A 61 -10.81 -0.84 4.53
N GLU A 62 -10.63 -2.08 4.95
CA GLU A 62 -9.74 -2.41 6.07
C GLU A 62 -8.29 -2.05 5.76
N ALA A 63 -7.79 -2.46 4.59
CA ALA A 63 -6.43 -2.13 4.17
C ALA A 63 -6.22 -0.61 3.98
N ALA A 64 -7.26 0.12 3.58
CA ALA A 64 -7.21 1.57 3.47
C ALA A 64 -7.09 2.23 4.86
N HIS A 65 -7.92 1.80 5.82
CA HIS A 65 -7.82 2.22 7.23
C HIS A 65 -6.43 1.96 7.79
N LEU A 66 -5.92 0.73 7.68
CA LEU A 66 -4.57 0.36 8.14
C LEU A 66 -3.45 1.14 7.44
N ALA A 67 -3.65 1.57 6.20
CA ALA A 67 -2.64 2.33 5.47
C ALA A 67 -2.64 3.82 5.82
N ILE A 68 -3.83 4.42 5.98
CA ILE A 68 -4.02 5.87 6.05
C ILE A 68 -4.08 6.36 7.50
N ASP A 69 -4.88 5.71 8.35
CA ASP A 69 -5.19 6.22 9.70
C ASP A 69 -4.03 5.99 10.68
N ASP A 70 -4.08 6.66 11.83
CA ASP A 70 -3.14 6.42 12.92
C ASP A 70 -3.62 5.24 13.78
N VAL A 71 -3.24 4.04 13.35
CA VAL A 71 -3.66 2.78 13.97
C VAL A 71 -2.80 2.35 15.17
N GLY A 72 -1.90 3.22 15.65
CA GLY A 72 -1.02 2.94 16.78
C GLY A 72 0.16 2.00 16.48
N PRO A 73 1.11 1.83 17.41
CA PRO A 73 2.38 1.14 17.18
C PRO A 73 2.28 -0.39 17.11
N ASP A 74 1.25 -0.98 17.71
CA ASP A 74 1.07 -2.44 17.77
C ASP A 74 0.29 -3.00 16.57
N CYS A 75 -0.17 -2.13 15.66
CA CYS A 75 -0.94 -2.55 14.50
C CYS A 75 -0.07 -3.12 13.37
N ILE A 76 -0.68 -4.01 12.59
CA ILE A 76 -0.03 -4.64 11.43
C ILE A 76 0.30 -3.56 10.39
N VAL A 77 1.58 -3.40 10.08
CA VAL A 77 2.02 -2.49 9.02
C VAL A 77 1.79 -3.16 7.67
N VAL A 78 0.87 -2.60 6.89
CA VAL A 78 0.65 -3.01 5.50
C VAL A 78 1.63 -2.30 4.55
N PRO A 79 2.05 -2.94 3.43
CA PRO A 79 2.99 -2.33 2.48
C PRO A 79 2.56 -0.96 1.96
N ALA A 80 1.25 -0.72 1.79
CA ALA A 80 0.75 0.59 1.38
C ALA A 80 1.05 1.71 2.40
N ARG A 81 1.15 1.42 3.70
CA ARG A 81 1.57 2.39 4.73
C ARG A 81 3.05 2.75 4.65
N MET A 82 3.86 1.85 4.09
CA MET A 82 5.29 2.04 3.88
C MET A 82 5.57 2.93 2.65
N VAL A 83 4.54 3.23 1.85
CA VAL A 83 4.62 4.23 0.79
C VAL A 83 4.58 5.61 1.43
N GLN A 84 5.76 6.20 1.63
CA GLN A 84 5.98 7.50 2.24
C GLN A 84 6.99 8.28 1.39
N PRO A 85 6.53 8.97 0.33
CA PRO A 85 7.42 9.76 -0.51
C PRO A 85 8.16 10.82 0.31
N THR A 86 9.50 10.80 0.27
CA THR A 86 10.32 11.64 1.17
C THR A 86 10.36 13.13 0.76
N LYS A 87 10.26 13.39 -0.55
CA LYS A 87 10.25 14.74 -1.14
C LYS A 87 9.04 14.97 -2.06
N GLY A 88 8.16 13.98 -2.13
CA GLY A 88 7.01 13.95 -3.04
C GLY A 88 5.69 14.16 -2.33
N LYS A 89 4.61 14.08 -3.10
CA LYS A 89 3.24 14.06 -2.58
C LYS A 89 2.67 12.65 -2.68
N LEU A 90 2.03 12.20 -1.61
CA LEU A 90 1.16 11.03 -1.63
C LEU A 90 -0.30 11.49 -1.69
N VAL A 91 -1.04 11.01 -2.67
CA VAL A 91 -2.47 11.30 -2.82
C VAL A 91 -3.24 9.98 -2.90
N TRP A 92 -4.27 9.86 -2.07
CA TRP A 92 -5.17 8.72 -2.08
C TRP A 92 -6.46 9.07 -2.81
N PHE A 93 -6.87 8.22 -3.73
CA PHE A 93 -8.14 8.31 -4.44
C PHE A 93 -8.98 7.09 -4.07
N LEU A 94 -10.05 7.31 -3.30
CA LEU A 94 -10.94 6.25 -2.84
C LEU A 94 -12.37 6.47 -3.32
N ASP A 95 -13.10 5.40 -3.59
CA ASP A 95 -14.57 5.45 -3.66
C ASP A 95 -15.18 5.38 -2.25
N LYS A 96 -16.49 5.70 -2.13
CA LYS A 96 -17.20 5.63 -0.84
C LYS A 96 -17.05 4.25 -0.16
N PRO A 97 -17.21 3.11 -0.85
CA PRO A 97 -17.01 1.79 -0.25
C PRO A 97 -15.60 1.54 0.30
N ALA A 98 -14.54 1.89 -0.44
CA ALA A 98 -13.16 1.69 0.01
C ALA A 98 -12.75 2.62 1.15
N ALA A 99 -13.45 3.73 1.34
CA ALA A 99 -13.20 4.66 2.43
C ALA A 99 -14.14 4.47 3.64
N SER A 100 -15.00 3.46 3.61
CA SER A 100 -16.06 3.23 4.61
C SER A 100 -15.57 2.98 6.04
N LYS A 101 -14.29 2.68 6.22
CA LYS A 101 -13.65 2.44 7.53
C LYS A 101 -12.65 3.54 7.95
N LEU A 102 -12.49 4.61 7.16
CA LEU A 102 -11.57 5.68 7.52
C LEU A 102 -12.09 6.48 8.71
N GLU A 103 -11.19 6.81 9.64
CA GLU A 103 -11.50 7.70 10.76
C GLU A 103 -11.64 9.15 10.29
N GLY A 104 -12.53 9.92 10.91
CA GLY A 104 -12.70 11.35 10.63
C GLY A 104 -13.34 11.71 9.29
N PHE A 105 -13.69 10.74 8.44
CA PHE A 105 -14.44 10.97 7.21
C PHE A 105 -15.92 10.60 7.39
N GLN A 106 -16.78 11.62 7.52
CA GLN A 106 -18.22 11.45 7.35
C GLN A 106 -18.59 11.74 5.90
N PHE A 107 -19.08 10.73 5.18
CA PHE A 107 -19.71 10.94 3.89
C PHE A 107 -21.07 11.59 4.11
N SER A 108 -21.28 12.78 3.57
CA SER A 108 -22.63 13.29 3.37
C SER A 108 -23.29 12.47 2.24
N ASP A 109 -24.54 12.07 2.46
CA ASP A 109 -25.37 11.45 1.44
C ASP A 109 -25.67 12.40 0.28
#